data_AF-A0A4R6F1J1-F1
#
_entry.id   AF-A0A4R6F1J1-F1
#
_cell.length_a   1.000
_cell.length_b   1.000
_cell.length_c   1.000
_cell.angle_alpha   90.00
_cell.angle_beta   90.00
_cell.angle_gamma   90.00
#
_symmetry.space_group_name_H-M   'P 1'
#
loop_
_entity.id
_entity.type
_entity.pdbx_description
1 polymer ?
#
loop_
_entity_poly.entity_id
_entity_poly.type
_entity_poly.pdbx_seq_one_letter_code
_entity_poly.pdbx_strand_id
1 'polypeptide(L)'
;MTRRFTEEEWISLAKARHGDRYRYDNCGYVGMAEKVNIVCRSHGPFSFSQRAQAHIQGRGCQLCGREDSQEANRKSAVRRRLTTTELVDRFVARHGAVYDYSLVDARSTKRPVTIVCRAHGPFQQLPNNHLRGSGCPECGSLVAANKHRLGQAEFELRARAAHGDRYDLSSAVYKTQYDHVVVECAEHGGFSILPYNLWNEGGCPVCALRAKGLAHRVTPDTYMSRIAAVHGAKYDHSLIRYQRMCDPITVVCRRHGPFYPTAVNYLAGTGCPGCGGESAASVRTPKLVLSADEVLSRFRDIHGGRYDYSAMSYEQSNRRVSIVCKEHGAFLQSPRDHWLGKGCPDCGREARLAAAAQRVLTTTEIVRRFRLLHGDRYDYSRTDYQRYNQPVEMECRKHGVFRQTPQAHLEAKGCPQCSQSSGETRVAAWLRSRNIEFEVEFRVLIPAAGGQTRWGRFDFYLPAFGMFVEVDGPHHFAPVRYAGMSEEEALRVHEATVRRDEVKDGWAASCGFSVVRVRWDHDIEESLQQLSLDPMVSAGQSH
;
A
#
# COMPACT_ATOMS: atom_id res chain seq x y z
N MET A 1 40.92 15.20 -26.05
CA MET A 1 41.55 15.25 -27.39
C MET A 1 42.42 14.01 -27.53
N THR A 2 42.02 13.04 -28.35
CA THR A 2 42.80 11.82 -28.60
C THR A 2 44.04 12.15 -29.40
N ARG A 3 45.23 11.82 -28.89
CA ARG A 3 46.51 11.94 -29.61
C ARG A 3 46.35 11.26 -30.97
N ARG A 4 46.44 12.06 -32.05
CA ARG A 4 46.48 11.53 -33.42
C ARG A 4 47.90 11.06 -33.68
N PHE A 5 48.05 9.75 -33.88
CA PHE A 5 49.31 9.16 -34.32
C PHE A 5 49.57 9.55 -35.77
N THR A 6 50.84 9.65 -36.17
CA THR A 6 51.21 9.70 -37.60
C THR A 6 51.13 8.30 -38.22
N GLU A 7 51.18 8.22 -39.55
CA GLU A 7 51.18 6.95 -40.26
C GLU A 7 52.40 6.08 -39.89
N GLU A 8 53.58 6.69 -39.73
CA GLU A 8 54.82 6.02 -39.34
C GLU A 8 54.78 5.50 -37.90
N GLU A 9 54.23 6.30 -36.98
CA GLU A 9 54.01 5.87 -35.59
C GLU A 9 53.05 4.68 -35.53
N TRP A 10 51.96 4.70 -36.33
CA TRP A 10 51.00 3.60 -36.38
C TRP A 10 51.60 2.32 -36.97
N ILE A 11 52.37 2.42 -38.07
CA ILE A 11 53.06 1.28 -38.68
C ILE A 11 54.05 0.64 -37.70
N SER A 12 54.74 1.47 -36.90
CA SER A 12 55.68 0.99 -35.88
C SER A 12 54.99 0.17 -34.79
N LEU A 13 53.82 0.61 -34.30
CA LEU A 13 53.00 -0.15 -33.36
C LEU A 13 52.46 -1.46 -33.95
N ALA A 14 52.04 -1.43 -35.21
CA ALA A 14 51.56 -2.62 -35.90
C ALA A 14 52.66 -3.68 -36.09
N LYS A 15 53.89 -3.26 -36.45
CA LYS A 15 55.08 -4.14 -36.50
C LYS A 15 55.45 -4.69 -35.13
N ALA A 16 55.36 -3.90 -34.06
CA ALA A 16 55.63 -4.39 -32.70
C ALA A 16 54.64 -5.50 -32.27
N ARG A 17 53.38 -5.42 -32.69
CA ARG A 17 52.35 -6.42 -32.35
C ARG A 17 52.43 -7.70 -33.19
N HIS A 18 52.67 -7.56 -34.49
CA HIS A 18 52.57 -8.66 -35.46
C HIS A 18 53.91 -9.17 -35.98
N GLY A 19 55.02 -8.51 -35.64
CA GLY A 19 56.34 -8.77 -36.21
C GLY A 19 56.36 -8.52 -37.72
N ASP A 20 57.14 -9.33 -38.43
CA ASP A 20 57.32 -9.26 -39.88
C ASP A 20 56.19 -9.87 -40.71
N ARG A 21 55.05 -10.23 -40.11
CA ARG A 21 53.96 -10.94 -40.79
C ARG A 21 53.23 -10.11 -41.86
N TYR A 22 53.33 -8.77 -41.80
CA TYR A 22 52.61 -7.86 -42.70
C TYR A 22 53.52 -6.78 -43.30
N ARG A 23 53.16 -6.31 -44.50
CA ARG A 23 53.71 -5.12 -45.18
C ARG A 23 52.66 -4.03 -45.23
N TYR A 24 53.11 -2.77 -45.15
CA TYR A 24 52.25 -1.59 -45.00
C TYR A 24 52.51 -0.55 -46.08
N ASP A 25 53.00 -0.98 -47.24
CA ASP A 25 53.56 -0.13 -48.30
C ASP A 25 52.53 0.84 -48.93
N ASN A 26 51.23 0.60 -48.71
CA ASN A 26 50.14 1.50 -49.12
C ASN A 26 49.07 1.59 -48.01
N CYS A 27 49.50 1.78 -46.76
CA CYS A 27 48.65 1.71 -45.57
C CYS A 27 47.52 2.76 -45.57
N GLY A 28 47.80 4.00 -45.97
CA GLY A 28 46.81 5.07 -46.14
C GLY A 28 46.17 5.48 -44.81
N TYR A 29 46.98 5.58 -43.75
CA TYR A 29 46.46 5.83 -42.41
C TYR A 29 45.98 7.29 -42.23
N VAL A 30 44.69 7.45 -41.94
CA VAL A 30 44.07 8.76 -41.62
C VAL A 30 43.69 8.87 -40.13
N GLY A 31 43.37 7.74 -39.49
CA GLY A 31 42.99 7.69 -38.09
C GLY A 31 42.61 6.29 -37.59
N MET A 32 42.53 6.12 -36.27
CA MET A 32 42.32 4.82 -35.61
C MET A 32 40.99 4.13 -35.97
N ALA A 33 39.95 4.90 -36.27
CA ALA A 33 38.63 4.39 -36.62
C ALA A 33 38.53 3.99 -38.11
N GLU A 34 39.42 4.51 -38.94
CA GLU A 34 39.41 4.29 -40.38
C GLU A 34 40.09 2.98 -40.77
N LYS A 35 39.75 2.50 -41.96
CA LYS A 35 40.34 1.29 -42.51
C LYS A 35 41.69 1.59 -43.14
N VAL A 36 42.66 0.75 -42.85
CA VAL A 36 43.99 0.74 -43.43
C VAL A 36 44.17 -0.49 -44.31
N ASN A 37 44.97 -0.35 -45.36
CA ASN A 37 45.29 -1.43 -46.27
C ASN A 37 46.55 -2.16 -45.78
N ILE A 38 46.41 -3.45 -45.51
CA ILE A 38 47.49 -4.28 -44.96
C ILE A 38 47.74 -5.45 -45.90
N VAL A 39 49.01 -5.72 -46.21
CA VAL A 39 49.41 -6.84 -47.08
C VAL A 39 50.01 -7.94 -46.23
N CYS A 40 49.45 -9.15 -46.31
CA CYS A 40 49.98 -10.32 -45.60
C CYS A 40 51.15 -10.93 -46.37
N ARG A 41 52.31 -11.15 -45.72
CA ARG A 41 53.49 -11.72 -46.40
C ARG A 41 53.29 -13.18 -46.83
N SER A 42 52.51 -13.96 -46.08
CA SER A 42 52.28 -15.39 -46.36
C SER A 42 51.17 -15.66 -47.38
N HIS A 43 50.17 -14.78 -47.48
CA HIS A 43 48.95 -15.05 -48.27
C HIS A 43 48.77 -14.14 -49.50
N GLY A 44 49.86 -13.54 -50.01
CA GLY A 44 49.92 -12.95 -51.36
C GLY A 44 49.22 -11.59 -51.55
N PRO A 45 49.33 -10.95 -52.74
CA PRO A 45 49.44 -9.49 -52.95
C PRO A 45 48.15 -8.68 -52.71
N PHE A 46 47.06 -9.32 -52.32
CA PHE A 46 45.80 -8.64 -52.08
C PHE A 46 45.87 -7.92 -50.72
N SER A 47 45.92 -6.60 -50.77
CA SER A 47 45.73 -5.79 -49.57
C SER A 47 44.33 -6.07 -49.02
N PHE A 48 44.27 -6.49 -47.75
CA PHE A 48 43.00 -6.55 -47.04
C PHE A 48 42.84 -5.26 -46.24
N SER A 49 41.62 -4.74 -46.21
CA SER A 49 41.31 -3.55 -45.42
C SER A 49 40.79 -3.94 -44.04
N GLN A 50 41.35 -3.36 -43.00
CA GLN A 50 40.89 -3.55 -41.63
C GLN A 50 40.99 -2.23 -40.87
N ARG A 51 40.16 -2.01 -39.86
CA ARG A 51 40.26 -0.83 -39.00
C ARG A 51 41.63 -0.78 -38.32
N ALA A 52 42.26 0.39 -38.35
CA ALA A 52 43.60 0.60 -37.81
C ALA A 52 43.72 0.20 -36.32
N GLN A 53 42.70 0.50 -35.51
CA GLN A 53 42.63 0.07 -34.12
C GLN A 53 42.50 -1.44 -33.92
N ALA A 54 41.73 -2.13 -34.77
CA ALA A 54 41.50 -3.57 -34.63
C ALA A 54 42.78 -4.37 -34.95
N HIS A 55 43.59 -3.86 -35.88
CA HIS A 55 44.83 -4.51 -36.25
C HIS A 55 45.86 -4.46 -35.12
N ILE A 56 46.10 -3.30 -34.52
CA ILE A 56 47.03 -3.16 -33.37
C ILE A 56 46.57 -3.94 -32.13
N GLN A 57 45.27 -4.23 -31.99
CA GLN A 57 44.76 -5.10 -30.92
C GLN A 57 45.11 -6.59 -31.14
N GLY A 58 45.64 -6.96 -32.30
CA GLY A 58 46.10 -8.32 -32.61
C GLY A 58 45.21 -9.06 -33.60
N ARG A 59 44.22 -8.42 -34.25
CA ARG A 59 43.49 -9.05 -35.35
C ARG A 59 44.36 -9.00 -36.61
N GLY A 60 44.49 -10.15 -37.28
CA GLY A 60 45.34 -10.33 -38.44
C GLY A 60 44.60 -10.95 -39.63
N CYS A 61 45.37 -11.52 -40.56
CA CYS A 61 44.86 -12.27 -41.69
C CYS A 61 44.00 -13.46 -41.22
N GLN A 62 42.81 -13.59 -41.81
CA GLN A 62 41.86 -14.66 -41.51
C GLN A 62 42.38 -16.05 -41.95
N LEU A 63 43.26 -16.10 -42.95
CA LEU A 63 43.84 -17.34 -43.45
C LEU A 63 44.93 -17.87 -42.51
N CYS A 64 45.86 -17.02 -42.05
CA CYS A 64 46.82 -17.40 -40.99
C CYS A 64 46.11 -17.94 -39.75
N GLY A 65 45.06 -17.25 -39.29
CA GLY A 65 44.31 -17.69 -38.11
C GLY A 65 43.63 -19.06 -38.27
N ARG A 66 43.25 -19.44 -39.50
CA ARG A 66 42.68 -20.76 -39.80
C ARG A 66 43.76 -21.85 -39.82
N GLU A 67 44.92 -21.58 -40.40
CA GLU A 67 46.06 -22.50 -40.43
C GLU A 67 46.56 -22.81 -39.01
N ASP A 68 46.76 -21.78 -38.18
CA ASP A 68 47.16 -21.92 -36.77
C ASP A 68 46.17 -22.80 -35.98
N SER A 69 44.87 -22.63 -36.24
CA SER A 69 43.80 -23.38 -35.58
C SER A 69 43.75 -24.86 -36.01
N GLN A 70 44.05 -25.14 -37.28
CA GLN A 70 44.07 -26.53 -37.79
C GLN A 70 45.26 -27.32 -37.22
N GLU A 71 46.41 -26.69 -37.06
CA GLU A 71 47.59 -27.34 -36.48
C GLU A 71 47.42 -27.63 -34.98
N ALA A 72 46.81 -26.71 -34.21
CA ALA A 72 46.50 -26.92 -32.80
C ALA A 72 45.52 -28.09 -32.58
N ASN A 73 44.57 -28.28 -33.50
CA ASN A 73 43.58 -29.36 -33.42
C ASN A 73 44.21 -30.74 -33.71
N ARG A 74 45.17 -30.81 -34.63
CA ARG A 74 45.92 -32.04 -34.96
C ARG A 74 46.74 -32.57 -33.77
N LYS A 75 47.34 -31.67 -32.98
CA LYS A 75 48.12 -32.03 -31.77
C LYS A 75 47.25 -32.51 -30.59
N SER A 76 45.94 -32.23 -30.58
CA SER A 76 45.02 -32.62 -29.50
C SER A 76 44.38 -34.01 -29.67
N ALA A 77 44.45 -34.63 -30.85
CA ALA A 77 43.75 -35.88 -31.17
C ALA A 77 44.42 -37.17 -30.62
N VAL A 78 45.73 -37.14 -30.35
CA VAL A 78 46.51 -38.36 -30.01
C VAL A 78 46.43 -38.77 -28.53
N ARG A 79 45.89 -37.92 -27.63
CA ARG A 79 46.07 -38.06 -26.17
C ARG A 79 44.89 -38.62 -25.34
N ARG A 80 43.91 -39.36 -25.90
CA ARG A 80 42.66 -39.66 -25.17
C ARG A 80 42.13 -41.10 -25.21
N ARG A 81 42.81 -42.04 -24.57
CA ARG A 81 42.11 -43.21 -23.97
C ARG A 81 42.60 -43.40 -22.54
N LEU A 82 41.85 -42.86 -21.59
CA LEU A 82 42.09 -43.04 -20.15
C LEU A 82 41.64 -44.45 -19.77
N THR A 83 42.45 -45.21 -19.04
CA THR A 83 42.08 -46.56 -18.60
C THR A 83 41.16 -46.51 -17.39
N THR A 84 40.42 -47.59 -17.12
CA THR A 84 39.45 -47.64 -16.00
C THR A 84 40.14 -47.50 -14.64
N THR A 85 41.35 -48.05 -14.49
CA THR A 85 42.15 -47.94 -13.27
C THR A 85 42.59 -46.50 -13.00
N GLU A 86 43.16 -45.83 -14.01
CA GLU A 86 43.54 -44.41 -13.92
C GLU A 86 42.36 -43.49 -13.59
N LEU A 87 41.15 -43.85 -14.02
CA LEU A 87 39.96 -43.08 -13.72
C LEU A 87 39.52 -43.25 -12.26
N VAL A 88 39.54 -44.48 -11.74
CA VAL A 88 39.19 -44.76 -10.35
C VAL A 88 40.18 -44.10 -9.39
N ASP A 89 41.48 -44.13 -9.69
CA ASP A 89 42.50 -43.44 -8.89
C ASP A 89 42.22 -41.94 -8.76
N ARG A 90 41.77 -41.31 -9.86
CA ARG A 90 41.39 -39.89 -9.87
C ARG A 90 40.09 -39.64 -9.12
N PHE A 91 39.14 -40.57 -9.12
CA PHE A 91 37.93 -40.45 -8.31
C PHE A 91 38.27 -40.49 -6.81
N VAL A 92 39.10 -41.46 -6.40
CA VAL A 92 39.57 -41.59 -5.01
C VAL A 92 40.37 -40.36 -4.58
N ALA A 93 41.27 -39.84 -5.43
CA ALA A 93 42.01 -38.62 -5.12
C ALA A 93 41.11 -37.39 -4.91
N ARG A 94 39.94 -37.35 -5.54
CA ARG A 94 39.00 -36.22 -5.46
C ARG A 94 38.03 -36.33 -4.28
N HIS A 95 37.52 -37.53 -4.00
CA HIS A 95 36.44 -37.76 -3.05
C HIS A 95 36.84 -38.60 -1.83
N GLY A 96 38.09 -39.07 -1.77
CA GLY A 96 38.57 -39.95 -0.70
C GLY A 96 37.82 -41.29 -0.67
N ALA A 97 37.72 -41.88 0.53
CA ALA A 97 37.08 -43.18 0.76
C ALA A 97 35.54 -43.08 0.94
N VAL A 98 34.89 -42.03 0.43
CA VAL A 98 33.44 -41.79 0.61
C VAL A 98 32.59 -42.70 -0.27
N TYR A 99 33.14 -43.15 -1.41
CA TYR A 99 32.44 -43.96 -2.40
C TYR A 99 33.14 -45.30 -2.62
N ASP A 100 32.37 -46.31 -3.01
CA ASP A 100 32.85 -47.56 -3.56
C ASP A 100 32.71 -47.55 -5.10
N TYR A 101 33.80 -47.91 -5.77
CA TYR A 101 33.97 -47.89 -7.23
C TYR A 101 34.07 -49.29 -7.83
N SER A 102 33.76 -50.33 -7.05
CA SER A 102 33.76 -51.74 -7.48
C SER A 102 32.92 -52.01 -8.74
N LEU A 103 31.93 -51.17 -9.03
CA LEU A 103 31.00 -51.31 -10.16
C LEU A 103 31.30 -50.37 -11.36
N VAL A 104 32.46 -49.71 -11.37
CA VAL A 104 32.84 -48.78 -12.44
C VAL A 104 33.50 -49.52 -13.61
N ASP A 105 32.79 -49.67 -14.74
CA ASP A 105 33.38 -50.03 -16.05
C ASP A 105 33.38 -48.82 -16.99
N ALA A 106 34.47 -48.06 -16.96
CA ALA A 106 34.60 -46.86 -17.77
C ALA A 106 35.40 -47.11 -19.05
N ARG A 107 34.67 -47.33 -20.15
CA ARG A 107 35.24 -47.34 -21.53
C ARG A 107 35.22 -45.96 -22.20
N SER A 108 34.52 -44.99 -21.62
CA SER A 108 34.37 -43.62 -22.14
C SER A 108 33.98 -42.64 -21.04
N THR A 109 34.54 -41.42 -21.06
CA THR A 109 34.22 -40.34 -20.12
C THR A 109 32.84 -39.70 -20.34
N LYS A 110 32.15 -40.10 -21.42
CA LYS A 110 30.84 -39.57 -21.84
C LYS A 110 29.67 -40.52 -21.57
N ARG A 111 29.93 -41.72 -21.03
CA ARG A 111 28.88 -42.65 -20.60
C ARG A 111 28.79 -42.67 -19.08
N PRO A 112 27.59 -42.74 -18.51
CA PRO A 112 27.42 -42.79 -17.06
C PRO A 112 28.00 -44.09 -16.51
N VAL A 113 28.65 -44.00 -15.35
CA VAL A 113 29.16 -45.14 -14.59
C VAL A 113 28.37 -45.26 -13.29
N THR A 114 28.27 -46.48 -12.77
CA THR A 114 27.62 -46.74 -11.48
C THR A 114 28.64 -46.57 -10.35
N ILE A 115 28.36 -45.65 -9.44
CA ILE A 115 29.18 -45.35 -8.27
C ILE A 115 28.34 -45.66 -7.03
N VAL A 116 28.92 -46.29 -6.02
CA VAL A 116 28.20 -46.64 -4.79
C VAL A 116 28.55 -45.64 -3.69
N CYS A 117 27.55 -44.88 -3.23
CA CYS A 117 27.69 -44.08 -2.02
C CYS A 117 27.56 -45.00 -0.81
N ARG A 118 28.52 -44.95 0.12
CA ARG A 118 28.47 -45.78 1.33
C ARG A 118 27.27 -45.50 2.24
N ALA A 119 26.66 -44.31 2.13
CA ALA A 119 25.49 -43.93 2.91
C ALA A 119 24.15 -44.17 2.18
N HIS A 120 24.11 -43.99 0.85
CA HIS A 120 22.85 -43.94 0.08
C HIS A 120 22.77 -44.98 -1.05
N GLY A 121 23.77 -45.85 -1.19
CA GLY A 121 23.77 -46.93 -2.18
C GLY A 121 24.18 -46.51 -3.60
N PRO A 122 23.91 -47.35 -4.61
CA PRO A 122 24.36 -47.15 -5.99
C PRO A 122 23.61 -46.01 -6.70
N PHE A 123 24.36 -45.14 -7.39
CA PHE A 123 23.82 -44.10 -8.25
C PHE A 123 24.62 -43.98 -9.55
N GLN A 124 24.02 -43.43 -10.59
CA GLN A 124 24.70 -43.22 -11.88
C GLN A 124 25.16 -41.79 -12.06
N GLN A 125 26.39 -41.62 -12.54
CA GLN A 125 26.94 -40.30 -12.85
C GLN A 125 27.97 -40.37 -13.98
N LEU A 126 28.12 -39.28 -14.74
CA LEU A 126 29.18 -39.17 -15.73
C LEU A 126 30.56 -39.04 -15.06
N PRO A 127 31.59 -39.77 -15.51
CA PRO A 127 32.95 -39.67 -14.98
C PRO A 127 33.50 -38.24 -14.91
N ASN A 128 33.26 -37.44 -15.94
CA ASN A 128 33.70 -36.04 -15.95
C ASN A 128 33.00 -35.18 -14.88
N ASN A 129 31.72 -35.44 -14.58
CA ASN A 129 30.99 -34.71 -13.55
C ASN A 129 31.50 -35.11 -12.17
N HIS A 130 31.74 -36.41 -11.96
CA HIS A 130 32.30 -36.91 -10.71
C HIS A 130 33.70 -36.32 -10.44
N LEU A 131 34.59 -36.28 -11.44
CA LEU A 131 35.92 -35.65 -11.32
C LEU A 131 35.86 -34.15 -11.01
N ARG A 132 34.84 -33.44 -11.52
CA ARG A 132 34.63 -32.01 -11.20
C ARG A 132 34.23 -31.79 -9.74
N GLY A 133 33.87 -32.85 -9.02
CA GLY A 133 33.49 -32.81 -7.61
C GLY A 133 31.99 -33.02 -7.37
N SER A 134 31.21 -33.40 -8.39
CA SER A 134 29.81 -33.79 -8.18
C SER A 134 29.79 -35.14 -7.44
N GLY A 135 29.16 -35.17 -6.26
CA GLY A 135 29.03 -36.37 -5.44
C GLY A 135 27.69 -37.07 -5.63
N CYS A 136 27.31 -37.88 -4.63
CA CYS A 136 25.98 -38.46 -4.51
C CYS A 136 24.91 -37.34 -4.47
N PRO A 137 23.84 -37.43 -5.28
CA PRO A 137 22.75 -36.45 -5.27
C PRO A 137 22.09 -36.28 -3.91
N GLU A 138 21.92 -37.36 -3.14
CA GLU A 138 21.28 -37.31 -1.82
C GLU A 138 22.18 -36.62 -0.79
N CYS A 139 23.47 -36.98 -0.73
CA CYS A 139 24.47 -36.23 0.06
C CYS A 139 24.51 -34.75 -0.33
N GLY A 140 24.49 -34.46 -1.63
CA GLY A 140 24.52 -33.10 -2.17
C GLY A 140 23.30 -32.29 -1.74
N SER A 141 22.11 -32.90 -1.78
CA SER A 141 20.86 -32.31 -1.30
C SER A 141 20.88 -32.03 0.19
N LEU A 142 21.44 -32.93 1.01
CA LEU A 142 21.60 -32.72 2.46
C LEU A 142 22.56 -31.56 2.78
N VAL A 143 23.68 -31.46 2.07
CA VAL A 143 24.64 -30.34 2.25
C VAL A 143 24.05 -29.02 1.73
N ALA A 144 23.33 -29.03 0.60
CA ALA A 144 22.64 -27.85 0.07
C ALA A 144 21.51 -27.37 1.02
N ALA A 145 20.79 -28.30 1.64
CA ALA A 145 19.77 -27.98 2.65
C ALA A 145 20.38 -27.37 3.92
N ASN A 146 21.58 -27.81 4.32
CA ASN A 146 22.28 -27.28 5.50
C ASN A 146 23.06 -25.99 5.26
N LYS A 147 23.40 -25.64 4.01
CA LYS A 147 24.11 -24.38 3.67
C LYS A 147 23.26 -23.13 3.93
N HIS A 148 21.93 -23.29 4.04
CA HIS A 148 20.96 -22.21 4.28
C HIS A 148 20.34 -22.20 5.68
N ARG A 149 20.73 -23.13 6.57
CA ARG A 149 20.27 -23.12 7.97
C ARG A 149 21.26 -22.35 8.82
N LEU A 150 21.06 -21.02 8.90
CA LEU A 150 21.65 -20.21 9.97
C LEU A 150 21.25 -20.83 11.32
N GLY A 151 22.15 -20.87 12.30
CA GLY A 151 21.82 -21.32 13.66
C GLY A 151 21.30 -20.18 14.53
N GLN A 152 20.66 -20.51 15.66
CA GLN A 152 20.18 -19.55 16.67
C GLN A 152 21.26 -18.52 17.06
N ALA A 153 22.47 -19.00 17.41
CA ALA A 153 23.58 -18.14 17.85
C ALA A 153 24.06 -17.16 16.76
N GLU A 154 24.04 -17.59 15.50
CA GLU A 154 24.46 -16.76 14.35
C GLU A 154 23.41 -15.69 14.03
N PHE A 155 22.12 -15.99 14.25
CA PHE A 155 21.05 -14.99 14.17
C PHE A 155 21.24 -13.87 15.21
N GLU A 156 21.48 -14.24 16.47
CA GLU A 156 21.62 -13.25 17.54
C GLU A 156 22.86 -12.36 17.34
N LEU A 157 23.97 -12.93 16.85
CA LEU A 157 25.18 -12.19 16.51
C LEU A 157 24.90 -11.11 15.46
N ARG A 158 24.15 -11.45 14.40
CA ARG A 158 23.79 -10.51 13.33
C ARG A 158 22.82 -9.43 13.78
N ALA A 159 21.82 -9.79 14.59
CA ALA A 159 20.89 -8.83 15.16
C ALA A 159 21.61 -7.81 16.06
N ARG A 160 22.54 -8.28 16.91
CA ARG A 160 23.41 -7.41 17.73
C ARG A 160 24.37 -6.58 16.88
N ALA A 161 24.88 -7.10 15.77
CA ALA A 161 25.73 -6.31 14.87
C ALA A 161 24.98 -5.15 14.19
N ALA A 162 23.70 -5.32 13.84
CA ALA A 162 22.90 -4.29 13.19
C ALA A 162 22.38 -3.21 14.16
N HIS A 163 22.11 -3.59 15.42
CA HIS A 163 21.37 -2.73 16.35
C HIS A 163 21.96 -2.61 17.76
N GLY A 164 23.10 -3.26 18.04
CA GLY A 164 23.69 -3.32 19.39
C GLY A 164 22.73 -3.96 20.39
N ASP A 165 22.69 -3.40 21.60
CA ASP A 165 21.83 -3.87 22.72
C ASP A 165 20.44 -3.21 22.73
N ARG A 166 19.99 -2.66 21.59
CA ARG A 166 18.69 -1.99 21.49
C ARG A 166 17.49 -2.94 21.59
N TYR A 167 17.73 -4.24 21.36
CA TYR A 167 16.70 -5.26 21.41
C TYR A 167 17.12 -6.42 22.32
N ASP A 168 16.21 -6.85 23.20
CA ASP A 168 16.36 -8.12 23.90
C ASP A 168 15.91 -9.27 22.99
N LEU A 169 16.80 -10.26 22.85
CA LEU A 169 16.64 -11.45 22.03
C LEU A 169 16.40 -12.71 22.87
N SER A 170 16.27 -12.57 24.20
CA SER A 170 16.07 -13.67 25.14
C SER A 170 14.90 -14.59 24.76
N SER A 171 13.82 -14.01 24.23
CA SER A 171 12.60 -14.72 23.80
C SER A 171 12.60 -15.12 22.32
N ALA A 172 13.67 -14.84 21.57
CA ALA A 172 13.70 -15.05 20.12
C ALA A 172 14.04 -16.50 19.77
N VAL A 173 13.11 -17.26 19.18
CA VAL A 173 13.36 -18.62 18.67
C VAL A 173 13.52 -18.62 17.15
N TYR A 174 14.75 -18.71 16.68
CA TYR A 174 15.10 -18.69 15.26
C TYR A 174 14.94 -20.08 14.62
N LYS A 175 14.10 -20.16 13.60
CA LYS A 175 13.92 -21.35 12.75
C LYS A 175 14.54 -21.14 11.37
N THR A 176 14.10 -20.09 10.68
CA THR A 176 14.66 -19.65 9.39
C THR A 176 14.63 -18.14 9.27
N GLN A 177 15.32 -17.59 8.26
CA GLN A 177 15.35 -16.15 8.00
C GLN A 177 13.99 -15.56 7.55
N TYR A 178 13.04 -16.42 7.17
CA TYR A 178 11.70 -16.06 6.71
C TYR A 178 10.62 -16.37 7.76
N ASP A 179 11.02 -16.96 8.90
CA ASP A 179 10.12 -17.16 10.04
C ASP A 179 10.25 -15.98 10.99
N HIS A 180 9.12 -15.47 11.45
CA HIS A 180 9.12 -14.35 12.37
C HIS A 180 9.70 -14.75 13.72
N VAL A 181 10.49 -13.85 14.29
CA VAL A 181 11.03 -13.94 15.65
C VAL A 181 10.42 -12.82 16.49
N VAL A 182 10.18 -13.11 17.77
CA VAL A 182 9.75 -12.12 18.76
C VAL A 182 11.01 -11.53 19.39
N VAL A 183 11.13 -10.21 19.34
CA VAL A 183 12.23 -9.46 19.93
C VAL A 183 11.65 -8.30 20.73
N GLU A 184 12.30 -7.89 21.81
CA GLU A 184 11.79 -6.82 22.67
C GLU A 184 12.58 -5.54 22.48
N CYS A 185 11.91 -4.43 22.20
CA CYS A 185 12.52 -3.11 22.21
C CYS A 185 12.52 -2.57 23.63
N ALA A 186 13.67 -2.09 24.12
CA ALA A 186 13.79 -1.49 25.45
C ALA A 186 12.81 -0.31 25.68
N GLU A 187 12.38 0.38 24.62
CA GLU A 187 11.44 1.51 24.70
C GLU A 187 9.98 1.14 24.44
N HIS A 188 9.69 0.07 23.68
CA HIS A 188 8.36 -0.18 23.11
C HIS A 188 7.87 -1.63 23.25
N GLY A 189 8.58 -2.47 24.03
CA GLY A 189 8.18 -3.85 24.32
C GLY A 189 8.38 -4.83 23.16
N GLY A 190 7.82 -6.03 23.33
CA GLY A 190 7.92 -7.16 22.39
C GLY A 190 7.21 -6.94 21.07
N PHE A 191 7.89 -7.17 19.95
CA PHE A 191 7.32 -7.15 18.61
C PHE A 191 7.87 -8.28 17.73
N SER A 192 7.06 -8.68 16.75
CA SER A 192 7.41 -9.75 15.81
C SER A 192 8.02 -9.15 14.55
N ILE A 193 9.20 -9.64 14.16
CA ILE A 193 9.92 -9.18 12.97
C ILE A 193 10.57 -10.37 12.25
N LEU A 194 10.76 -10.26 10.94
CA LEU A 194 11.58 -11.23 10.21
C LEU A 194 13.06 -11.03 10.57
N PRO A 195 13.81 -12.10 10.89
CA PRO A 195 15.26 -12.03 11.08
C PRO A 195 15.97 -11.31 9.94
N TYR A 196 15.52 -11.57 8.69
CA TYR A 196 16.06 -10.89 7.52
C TYR A 196 15.91 -9.37 7.57
N ASN A 197 14.79 -8.86 8.07
CA ASN A 197 14.55 -7.43 8.18
C ASN A 197 15.31 -6.84 9.38
N LEU A 198 15.41 -7.60 10.47
CA LEU A 198 16.07 -7.17 11.70
C LEU A 198 17.57 -6.91 11.51
N TRP A 199 18.29 -7.71 10.72
CA TRP A 199 19.72 -7.45 10.50
C TRP A 199 20.02 -6.55 9.29
N ASN A 200 19.02 -6.19 8.47
CA ASN A 200 19.14 -5.25 7.35
C ASN A 200 18.61 -3.86 7.73
N GLU A 201 18.97 -3.39 8.92
CA GLU A 201 18.62 -2.06 9.48
C GLU A 201 17.12 -1.81 9.72
N GLY A 202 16.25 -2.81 9.47
CA GLY A 202 14.84 -2.77 9.87
C GLY A 202 14.70 -3.08 11.36
N GLY A 203 13.82 -2.38 12.06
CA GLY A 203 13.72 -2.51 13.51
C GLY A 203 12.32 -2.28 14.04
N CYS A 204 12.22 -1.81 15.28
CA CYS A 204 10.95 -1.48 15.91
C CYS A 204 10.12 -0.54 15.00
N PRO A 205 8.88 -0.93 14.64
CA PRO A 205 8.04 -0.12 13.77
C PRO A 205 7.74 1.26 14.38
N VAL A 206 7.63 1.34 15.70
CA VAL A 206 7.40 2.60 16.44
C VAL A 206 8.61 3.53 16.31
N CYS A 207 9.83 3.03 16.55
CA CYS A 207 11.06 3.82 16.34
C CYS A 207 11.20 4.28 14.88
N ALA A 208 10.90 3.41 13.91
CA ALA A 208 11.01 3.72 12.49
C ALA A 208 10.03 4.82 12.04
N LEU A 209 8.81 4.82 12.57
CA LEU A 209 7.81 5.86 12.32
C LEU A 209 8.23 7.21 12.90
N ARG A 210 8.77 7.22 14.13
CA ARG A 210 9.29 8.43 14.78
C ARG A 210 10.42 9.07 13.96
N ALA A 211 11.35 8.26 13.46
CA ALA A 211 12.45 8.74 12.60
C ALA A 211 11.95 9.33 11.27
N LYS A 212 10.98 8.69 10.60
CA LYS A 212 10.38 9.21 9.36
C LYS A 212 9.61 10.51 9.59
N GLY A 213 8.86 10.61 10.68
CA GLY A 213 8.12 11.83 11.04
C GLY A 213 9.03 13.04 11.27
N LEU A 214 10.20 12.83 11.89
CA LEU A 214 11.23 13.86 12.06
C LEU A 214 11.85 14.27 10.72
N ALA A 215 12.12 13.33 9.81
CA ALA A 215 12.73 13.60 8.50
C ALA A 215 11.82 14.40 7.54
N HIS A 216 10.49 14.22 7.64
CA HIS A 216 9.51 14.92 6.79
C HIS A 216 9.00 16.24 7.39
N ARG A 217 9.47 16.64 8.57
CA ARG A 217 9.06 17.90 9.21
C ARG A 217 9.71 19.08 8.49
N VAL A 218 8.89 19.85 7.75
CA VAL A 218 9.31 21.14 7.21
C VAL A 218 9.58 22.09 8.38
N THR A 219 10.81 22.58 8.49
CA THR A 219 11.19 23.52 9.55
C THR A 219 10.59 24.90 9.26
N PRO A 220 10.41 25.76 10.28
CA PRO A 220 9.94 27.14 10.07
C PRO A 220 10.75 27.90 9.02
N ASP A 221 12.08 27.78 9.04
CA ASP A 221 12.95 28.47 8.07
C ASP A 221 12.69 28.01 6.63
N THR A 222 12.62 26.69 6.42
CA THR A 222 12.34 26.13 5.10
C THR A 222 10.94 26.46 4.60
N TYR A 223 9.97 26.58 5.51
CA TYR A 223 8.62 27.02 5.19
C TYR A 223 8.62 28.49 4.71
N MET A 224 9.30 29.38 5.44
CA MET A 224 9.39 30.81 5.09
C MET A 224 10.07 31.04 3.72
N SER A 225 11.14 30.30 3.41
CA SER A 225 11.79 30.40 2.09
C SER A 225 10.86 30.01 0.94
N ARG A 226 10.03 28.98 1.13
CA ARG A 226 9.13 28.49 0.07
C ARG A 226 7.97 29.45 -0.20
N ILE A 227 7.35 30.01 0.85
CA ILE A 227 6.26 30.98 0.65
C ILE A 227 6.75 32.28 0.00
N ALA A 228 7.99 32.70 0.29
CA ALA A 228 8.60 33.85 -0.35
C ALA A 228 8.79 33.63 -1.87
N ALA A 229 9.16 32.41 -2.28
CA ALA A 229 9.29 32.05 -3.69
C ALA A 229 7.94 32.04 -4.44
N VAL A 230 6.86 31.58 -3.79
CA VAL A 230 5.53 31.47 -4.41
C VAL A 230 4.83 32.83 -4.52
N HIS A 231 4.88 33.64 -3.46
CA HIS A 231 4.07 34.86 -3.35
C HIS A 231 4.85 36.17 -3.53
N GLY A 232 6.17 36.12 -3.47
CA GLY A 232 7.04 37.29 -3.64
C GLY A 232 6.73 38.43 -2.65
N ALA A 233 6.91 39.68 -3.10
CA ALA A 233 6.73 40.89 -2.27
C ALA A 233 5.26 41.34 -2.10
N LYS A 234 4.28 40.52 -2.53
CA LYS A 234 2.85 40.90 -2.51
C LYS A 234 2.24 40.90 -1.11
N TYR A 235 2.81 40.12 -0.19
CA TYR A 235 2.32 39.97 1.17
C TYR A 235 3.44 40.25 2.17
N ASP A 236 3.04 40.66 3.37
CA ASP A 236 3.91 40.72 4.54
C ASP A 236 3.73 39.43 5.36
N HIS A 237 4.86 38.79 5.63
CA HIS A 237 5.00 37.51 6.32
C HIS A 237 5.49 37.67 7.77
N SER A 238 5.70 38.90 8.23
CA SER A 238 6.23 39.22 9.57
C SER A 238 5.43 38.62 10.73
N LEU A 239 4.13 38.40 10.53
CA LEU A 239 3.21 37.88 11.55
C LEU A 239 2.95 36.37 11.45
N ILE A 240 3.64 35.65 10.55
CA ILE A 240 3.43 34.20 10.38
C ILE A 240 4.08 33.45 11.55
N ARG A 241 3.25 32.74 12.32
CA ARG A 241 3.69 31.78 13.34
C ARG A 241 3.42 30.36 12.86
N TYR A 242 4.41 29.75 12.21
CA TYR A 242 4.29 28.40 11.68
C TYR A 242 4.71 27.34 12.72
N GLN A 243 3.80 26.42 13.04
CA GLN A 243 4.08 25.26 13.91
C GLN A 243 3.78 23.94 13.21
N ARG A 244 2.61 23.83 12.56
CA ARG A 244 2.20 22.68 11.75
C ARG A 244 1.56 23.12 10.43
N MET A 245 1.50 22.19 9.49
CA MET A 245 0.92 22.42 8.16
C MET A 245 -0.59 22.73 8.17
N CYS A 246 -1.34 22.16 9.10
CA CYS A 246 -2.78 22.37 9.20
C CYS A 246 -3.17 23.64 9.97
N ASP A 247 -2.19 24.34 10.58
CA ASP A 247 -2.50 25.50 11.39
C ASP A 247 -2.85 26.71 10.50
N PRO A 248 -3.84 27.54 10.90
CA PRO A 248 -4.08 28.82 10.28
C PRO A 248 -2.92 29.78 10.58
N ILE A 249 -2.43 30.47 9.56
CA ILE A 249 -1.36 31.47 9.67
C ILE A 249 -1.92 32.88 9.42
N THR A 250 -1.28 33.89 10.01
CA THR A 250 -1.67 35.29 9.77
C THR A 250 -0.78 35.88 8.70
N VAL A 251 -1.37 36.24 7.56
CA VAL A 251 -0.68 36.85 6.43
C VAL A 251 -1.30 38.21 6.15
N VAL A 252 -0.48 39.23 5.90
CA VAL A 252 -0.98 40.58 5.62
C VAL A 252 -0.83 40.88 4.14
N CYS A 253 -1.95 41.11 3.45
CA CYS A 253 -1.95 41.66 2.11
C CYS A 253 -1.74 43.16 2.17
N ARG A 254 -0.78 43.69 1.40
CA ARG A 254 -0.50 45.13 1.34
C ARG A 254 -1.66 45.97 0.81
N ARG A 255 -2.63 45.35 0.12
CA ARG A 255 -3.81 46.01 -0.45
C ARG A 255 -5.08 45.83 0.37
N HIS A 256 -5.29 44.63 0.92
CA HIS A 256 -6.58 44.25 1.55
C HIS A 256 -6.46 43.92 3.03
N GLY A 257 -5.28 44.06 3.62
CA GLY A 257 -5.06 43.83 5.05
C GLY A 257 -4.88 42.34 5.43
N PRO A 258 -5.01 42.00 6.72
CA PRO A 258 -4.74 40.66 7.25
C PRO A 258 -5.79 39.63 6.80
N PHE A 259 -5.34 38.42 6.50
CA PHE A 259 -6.18 37.26 6.23
C PHE A 259 -5.53 35.97 6.77
N TYR A 260 -6.34 34.91 6.90
CA TYR A 260 -5.99 33.72 7.69
C TYR A 260 -6.04 32.41 6.88
N PRO A 261 -5.12 32.20 5.92
CA PRO A 261 -5.06 30.93 5.19
C PRO A 261 -4.46 29.81 6.06
N THR A 262 -4.75 28.56 5.72
CA THR A 262 -4.00 27.42 6.29
C THR A 262 -2.60 27.34 5.67
N ALA A 263 -1.62 26.88 6.45
CA ALA A 263 -0.23 26.84 6.00
C ALA A 263 -0.02 25.97 4.74
N VAL A 264 -0.76 24.87 4.56
CA VAL A 264 -0.77 24.09 3.31
C VAL A 264 -1.32 24.89 2.13
N ASN A 265 -2.49 25.52 2.27
CA ASN A 265 -3.16 26.19 1.15
C ASN A 265 -2.39 27.44 0.71
N TYR A 266 -1.77 28.14 1.67
CA TYR A 266 -0.91 29.28 1.38
C TYR A 266 0.33 28.83 0.60
N LEU A 267 1.00 27.75 1.02
CA LEU A 267 2.14 27.20 0.30
C LEU A 267 1.78 26.74 -1.12
N ALA A 268 0.55 26.27 -1.33
CA ALA A 268 0.03 25.86 -2.64
C ALA A 268 -0.28 27.03 -3.60
N GLY A 269 -0.15 28.28 -3.16
CA GLY A 269 -0.37 29.48 -4.00
C GLY A 269 -1.71 30.17 -3.81
N THR A 270 -2.51 29.77 -2.81
CA THR A 270 -3.76 30.49 -2.49
C THR A 270 -3.43 31.85 -1.88
N GLY A 271 -3.86 32.92 -2.54
CA GLY A 271 -3.60 34.31 -2.13
C GLY A 271 -4.77 34.98 -1.40
N CYS A 272 -4.71 36.30 -1.28
CA CYS A 272 -5.76 37.09 -0.67
C CYS A 272 -7.09 37.00 -1.46
N PRO A 273 -8.24 36.75 -0.79
CA PRO A 273 -9.54 36.70 -1.44
C PRO A 273 -9.91 38.01 -2.16
N GLY A 274 -9.49 39.17 -1.64
CA GLY A 274 -9.71 40.48 -2.25
C GLY A 274 -9.05 40.61 -3.63
N CYS A 275 -7.77 40.27 -3.74
CA CYS A 275 -7.05 40.25 -5.02
C CYS A 275 -7.63 39.24 -6.01
N GLY A 276 -8.07 38.07 -5.52
CA GLY A 276 -8.73 37.06 -6.35
C GLY A 276 -10.04 37.56 -6.98
N GLY A 277 -10.84 38.30 -6.20
CA GLY A 277 -12.09 38.91 -6.68
C GLY A 277 -11.88 40.01 -7.72
N GLU A 278 -10.86 40.86 -7.55
CA GLU A 278 -10.51 41.92 -8.50
C GLU A 278 -10.06 41.35 -9.86
N SER A 279 -9.28 40.27 -9.83
CA SER A 279 -8.78 39.59 -11.04
C SER A 279 -9.90 38.90 -11.83
N ALA A 280 -10.96 38.43 -11.15
CA ALA A 280 -12.14 37.86 -11.78
C ALA A 280 -13.06 38.92 -12.42
N ALA A 281 -12.98 40.18 -11.98
CA ALA A 281 -13.76 41.29 -12.52
C ALA A 281 -13.18 41.84 -13.84
N SER A 282 -11.85 41.79 -14.04
CA SER A 282 -11.17 42.32 -15.23
C SER A 282 -11.23 41.39 -16.45
N VAL A 283 -11.64 40.13 -16.30
CA VAL A 283 -11.74 39.12 -17.37
C VAL A 283 -13.20 38.76 -17.65
N ARG A 284 -14.08 39.77 -17.83
CA ARG A 284 -15.41 39.52 -18.39
C ARG A 284 -15.32 39.55 -19.92
N THR A 285 -15.32 38.37 -20.54
CA THR A 285 -15.61 38.22 -21.98
C THR A 285 -16.95 38.90 -22.31
N PRO A 286 -17.08 39.60 -23.46
CA PRO A 286 -18.31 40.30 -23.82
C PRO A 286 -19.48 39.30 -23.87
N LYS A 287 -20.51 39.63 -23.08
CA LYS A 287 -21.73 38.84 -22.91
C LYS A 287 -22.50 38.89 -24.22
N LEU A 288 -22.72 37.75 -24.88
CA LEU A 288 -23.58 37.64 -26.06
C LEU A 288 -25.00 38.13 -25.66
N VAL A 289 -25.38 39.33 -26.11
CA VAL A 289 -26.70 39.90 -25.86
C VAL A 289 -27.64 39.36 -26.93
N LEU A 290 -28.37 38.29 -26.62
CA LEU A 290 -29.50 37.83 -27.44
C LEU A 290 -30.59 38.91 -27.44
N SER A 291 -31.26 39.12 -28.56
CA SER A 291 -32.34 40.11 -28.66
C SER A 291 -33.61 39.63 -27.94
N ALA A 292 -34.51 40.57 -27.58
CA ALA A 292 -35.76 40.23 -26.91
C ALA A 292 -36.64 39.29 -27.76
N ASP A 293 -36.64 39.46 -29.09
CA ASP A 293 -37.42 38.64 -30.02
C ASP A 293 -36.89 37.20 -30.12
N GLU A 294 -35.56 37.02 -30.11
CA GLU A 294 -34.93 35.69 -30.08
C GLU A 294 -35.26 34.92 -28.80
N VAL A 295 -35.33 35.64 -27.67
CA VAL A 295 -35.69 35.06 -26.36
C VAL A 295 -37.15 34.61 -26.35
N LEU A 296 -38.06 35.43 -26.89
CA LEU A 296 -39.48 35.10 -26.99
C LEU A 296 -39.74 33.89 -27.90
N SER A 297 -39.03 33.77 -29.02
CA SER A 297 -39.13 32.58 -29.88
C SER A 297 -38.79 31.31 -29.11
N ARG A 298 -37.65 31.29 -28.41
CA ARG A 298 -37.21 30.12 -27.64
C ARG A 298 -38.18 29.73 -26.54
N PHE A 299 -38.82 30.71 -25.89
CA PHE A 299 -39.79 30.43 -24.84
C PHE A 299 -41.05 29.75 -25.38
N ARG A 300 -41.53 30.19 -26.56
CA ARG A 300 -42.66 29.57 -27.24
C ARG A 300 -42.32 28.16 -27.73
N ASP A 301 -41.09 27.91 -28.18
CA ASP A 301 -40.67 26.58 -28.62
C ASP A 301 -40.71 25.54 -27.49
N ILE A 302 -40.36 25.94 -26.27
CA ILE A 302 -40.25 25.04 -25.12
C ILE A 302 -41.58 24.85 -24.41
N HIS A 303 -42.33 25.94 -24.22
CA HIS A 303 -43.54 25.94 -23.39
C HIS A 303 -44.84 26.05 -24.19
N GLY A 304 -44.75 26.20 -25.52
CA GLY A 304 -45.91 26.41 -26.39
C GLY A 304 -46.72 27.64 -25.98
N GLY A 305 -48.05 27.49 -25.99
CA GLY A 305 -49.00 28.54 -25.62
C GLY A 305 -49.36 28.61 -24.12
N ARG A 306 -48.54 28.05 -23.22
CA ARG A 306 -48.86 27.96 -21.78
C ARG A 306 -48.65 29.25 -20.98
N TYR A 307 -47.85 30.17 -21.51
CA TYR A 307 -47.52 31.43 -20.85
C TYR A 307 -47.82 32.62 -21.76
N ASP A 308 -48.18 33.73 -21.15
CA ASP A 308 -48.27 35.04 -21.77
C ASP A 308 -47.03 35.87 -21.38
N TYR A 309 -46.39 36.43 -22.40
CA TYR A 309 -45.15 37.21 -22.30
C TYR A 309 -45.38 38.70 -22.61
N SER A 310 -46.64 39.15 -22.73
CA SER A 310 -46.99 40.52 -23.11
C SER A 310 -46.49 41.59 -22.12
N ALA A 311 -46.25 41.21 -20.86
CA ALA A 311 -45.72 42.09 -19.81
C ALA A 311 -44.20 41.93 -19.57
N MET A 312 -43.48 41.27 -20.49
CA MET A 312 -42.05 41.00 -20.35
C MET A 312 -41.20 42.18 -20.81
N SER A 313 -40.32 42.69 -19.92
CA SER A 313 -39.19 43.53 -20.32
C SER A 313 -37.89 42.73 -20.21
N TYR A 314 -37.17 42.59 -21.33
CA TYR A 314 -35.90 41.88 -21.39
C TYR A 314 -34.75 42.87 -21.66
N GLU A 315 -33.97 43.17 -20.63
CA GLU A 315 -32.78 44.03 -20.74
C GLU A 315 -31.47 43.22 -20.69
N GLN A 316 -31.41 42.15 -19.88
CA GLN A 316 -30.22 41.30 -19.71
C GLN A 316 -30.57 39.86 -19.33
N SER A 317 -29.76 38.90 -19.79
CA SER A 317 -29.97 37.44 -19.60
C SER A 317 -29.98 36.93 -18.14
N ASN A 318 -29.50 37.73 -17.19
CA ASN A 318 -29.44 37.39 -15.76
C ASN A 318 -30.48 38.13 -14.90
N ARG A 319 -31.27 39.05 -15.46
CA ARG A 319 -32.40 39.65 -14.74
C ARG A 319 -33.64 38.79 -14.89
N ARG A 320 -34.41 38.71 -13.81
CA ARG A 320 -35.67 37.96 -13.79
C ARG A 320 -36.69 38.73 -14.63
N VAL A 321 -37.37 38.02 -15.52
CA VAL A 321 -38.45 38.53 -16.35
C VAL A 321 -39.79 38.17 -15.76
N SER A 322 -40.80 39.02 -15.97
CA SER A 322 -42.19 38.73 -15.63
C SER A 322 -42.79 37.83 -16.69
N ILE A 323 -43.28 36.66 -16.27
CA ILE A 323 -43.94 35.66 -17.11
C ILE A 323 -45.31 35.42 -16.52
N VAL A 324 -46.36 35.45 -17.34
CA VAL A 324 -47.73 35.22 -16.87
C VAL A 324 -48.13 33.80 -17.21
N CYS A 325 -48.34 32.98 -16.18
CA CYS A 325 -48.99 31.69 -16.33
C CYS A 325 -50.49 31.89 -16.51
N LYS A 326 -51.09 31.19 -17.48
CA LYS A 326 -52.54 31.25 -17.70
C LYS A 326 -53.38 30.73 -16.53
N GLU A 327 -52.79 29.88 -15.67
CA GLU A 327 -53.47 29.26 -14.53
C GLU A 327 -53.17 29.99 -13.20
N HIS A 328 -51.91 30.36 -12.95
CA HIS A 328 -51.47 30.90 -11.65
C HIS A 328 -51.05 32.38 -11.67
N GLY A 329 -51.21 33.06 -12.81
CA GLY A 329 -50.90 34.48 -12.95
C GLY A 329 -49.40 34.79 -13.09
N ALA A 330 -49.02 36.03 -12.79
CA ALA A 330 -47.66 36.55 -13.02
C ALA A 330 -46.63 36.03 -12.01
N PHE A 331 -45.49 35.56 -12.51
CA PHE A 331 -44.34 35.15 -11.70
C PHE A 331 -43.02 35.63 -12.31
N LEU A 332 -41.99 35.75 -11.46
CA LEU A 332 -40.65 36.18 -11.87
C LEU A 332 -39.72 34.98 -12.07
N GLN A 333 -39.07 34.88 -13.22
CA GLN A 333 -38.11 33.80 -13.47
C GLN A 333 -36.94 34.28 -14.34
N SER A 334 -35.77 33.66 -14.21
CA SER A 334 -34.64 34.00 -15.09
C SER A 334 -34.87 33.44 -16.50
N PRO A 335 -34.51 34.16 -17.57
CA PRO A 335 -34.58 33.64 -18.94
C PRO A 335 -33.86 32.30 -19.13
N ARG A 336 -32.73 32.13 -18.45
CA ARG A 336 -31.95 30.88 -18.46
C ARG A 336 -32.72 29.72 -17.83
N ASP A 337 -33.38 29.93 -16.70
CA ASP A 337 -34.17 28.87 -16.07
C ASP A 337 -35.37 28.50 -16.92
N HIS A 338 -36.01 29.51 -17.52
CA HIS A 338 -37.21 29.31 -18.32
C HIS A 338 -36.93 28.54 -19.61
N TRP A 339 -35.85 28.88 -20.34
CA TRP A 339 -35.46 28.11 -21.53
C TRP A 339 -34.95 26.69 -21.21
N LEU A 340 -34.67 26.37 -19.95
CA LEU A 340 -34.23 25.02 -19.54
C LEU A 340 -35.45 24.13 -19.27
N GLY A 341 -36.66 24.61 -19.62
CA GLY A 341 -37.91 23.90 -19.40
C GLY A 341 -38.50 24.09 -18.01
N LYS A 342 -37.95 24.97 -17.16
CA LYS A 342 -38.59 25.28 -15.87
C LYS A 342 -39.80 26.17 -16.12
N GLY A 343 -40.98 25.71 -15.67
CA GLY A 343 -42.25 26.41 -15.82
C GLY A 343 -42.66 27.23 -14.59
N CYS A 344 -43.96 27.49 -14.45
CA CYS A 344 -44.54 28.13 -13.28
C CYS A 344 -44.27 27.30 -12.00
N PRO A 345 -43.77 27.94 -10.93
CA PRO A 345 -43.50 27.26 -9.66
C PRO A 345 -44.75 26.66 -9.02
N ASP A 346 -45.92 27.23 -9.25
CA ASP A 346 -47.18 26.76 -8.66
C ASP A 346 -47.77 25.57 -9.42
N CYS A 347 -47.80 25.60 -10.77
CA CYS A 347 -48.07 24.38 -11.57
C CYS A 347 -47.14 23.22 -11.17
N GLY A 348 -45.84 23.51 -11.00
CA GLY A 348 -44.84 22.51 -10.61
C GLY A 348 -45.05 21.97 -9.18
N ARG A 349 -45.64 22.78 -8.29
CA ARG A 349 -45.99 22.38 -6.92
C ARG A 349 -47.23 21.50 -6.92
N GLU A 350 -48.27 21.87 -7.65
CA GLU A 350 -49.53 21.11 -7.76
C GLU A 350 -49.31 19.73 -8.37
N ALA A 351 -48.56 19.62 -9.46
CA ALA A 351 -48.21 18.34 -10.07
C ALA A 351 -47.43 17.42 -9.11
N ARG A 352 -46.54 18.00 -8.29
CA ARG A 352 -45.78 17.26 -7.27
C ARG A 352 -46.66 16.81 -6.11
N LEU A 353 -47.61 17.65 -5.68
CA LEU A 353 -48.55 17.32 -4.60
C LEU A 353 -49.54 16.22 -5.03
N ALA A 354 -50.05 16.29 -6.26
CA ALA A 354 -50.93 15.26 -6.83
C ALA A 354 -50.22 13.90 -6.94
N ALA A 355 -48.97 13.88 -7.41
CA ALA A 355 -48.16 12.66 -7.48
C ALA A 355 -47.77 12.11 -6.09
N ALA A 356 -47.65 12.97 -5.08
CA ALA A 356 -47.32 12.58 -3.71
C ALA A 356 -48.52 12.01 -2.94
N ALA A 357 -49.74 12.51 -3.18
CA ALA A 357 -50.96 12.05 -2.51
C ALA A 357 -51.30 10.57 -2.81
N GLN A 358 -50.98 10.09 -4.01
CA GLN A 358 -51.20 8.68 -4.41
C GLN A 358 -50.19 7.69 -3.82
N ARG A 359 -49.16 8.14 -3.08
CA ARG A 359 -48.07 7.30 -2.52
C ARG A 359 -48.03 7.28 -0.98
N VAL A 360 -49.05 7.78 -0.29
CA VAL A 360 -49.04 7.88 1.18
C VAL A 360 -49.39 6.52 1.81
N LEU A 361 -48.38 5.84 2.36
CA LEU A 361 -48.58 4.65 3.21
C LEU A 361 -49.37 5.02 4.49
N THR A 362 -50.14 4.09 5.05
CA THR A 362 -50.75 4.29 6.37
C THR A 362 -49.73 4.09 7.50
N THR A 363 -49.99 4.65 8.69
CA THR A 363 -49.17 4.46 9.90
C THR A 363 -48.95 2.98 10.23
N THR A 364 -49.98 2.15 10.04
CA THR A 364 -49.91 0.71 10.27
C THR A 364 -48.96 0.00 9.31
N GLU A 365 -49.03 0.35 8.02
CA GLU A 365 -48.19 -0.26 6.99
C GLU A 365 -46.72 0.17 7.11
N ILE A 366 -46.46 1.43 7.50
CA ILE A 366 -45.08 1.89 7.68
C ILE A 366 -44.43 1.32 8.95
N VAL A 367 -45.19 1.21 10.06
CA VAL A 367 -44.71 0.55 11.28
C VAL A 367 -44.44 -0.93 11.05
N ARG A 368 -45.26 -1.61 10.24
CA ARG A 368 -44.98 -2.99 9.83
C ARG A 368 -43.62 -3.11 9.13
N ARG A 369 -43.30 -2.18 8.22
CA ARG A 369 -42.01 -2.15 7.52
C ARG A 369 -40.85 -1.81 8.44
N PHE A 370 -41.03 -0.91 9.40
CA PHE A 370 -40.02 -0.64 10.42
C PHE A 370 -39.70 -1.87 11.27
N ARG A 371 -40.72 -2.61 11.71
CA ARG A 371 -40.56 -3.87 12.46
C ARG A 371 -39.86 -4.96 11.64
N LEU A 372 -40.15 -5.07 10.34
CA LEU A 372 -39.44 -6.01 9.47
C LEU A 372 -37.93 -5.71 9.37
N LEU A 373 -37.54 -4.42 9.44
CA LEU A 373 -36.15 -4.00 9.33
C LEU A 373 -35.39 -4.02 10.66
N HIS A 374 -36.03 -3.57 11.75
CA HIS A 374 -35.37 -3.34 13.04
C HIS A 374 -35.78 -4.32 14.13
N GLY A 375 -36.73 -5.23 13.87
CA GLY A 375 -37.28 -6.14 14.87
C GLY A 375 -37.92 -5.39 16.05
N ASP A 376 -37.73 -5.91 17.27
CA ASP A 376 -38.29 -5.37 18.51
C ASP A 376 -37.41 -4.29 19.18
N ARG A 377 -36.48 -3.70 18.43
CA ARG A 377 -35.52 -2.71 18.96
C ARG A 377 -36.16 -1.37 19.34
N TYR A 378 -37.32 -1.07 18.78
CA TYR A 378 -38.02 0.20 18.96
C TYR A 378 -39.48 -0.03 19.30
N ASP A 379 -40.02 0.82 20.16
CA ASP A 379 -41.45 0.92 20.38
C ASP A 379 -42.03 2.02 19.48
N TYR A 380 -43.07 1.65 18.72
CA TYR A 380 -43.78 2.51 17.76
C TYR A 380 -45.18 2.90 18.26
N SER A 381 -45.50 2.65 19.53
CA SER A 381 -46.81 2.96 20.12
C SER A 381 -47.16 4.45 20.07
N ARG A 382 -46.15 5.32 19.92
CA ARG A 382 -46.28 6.78 19.81
C ARG A 382 -46.07 7.30 18.37
N THR A 383 -45.92 6.41 17.40
CA THR A 383 -45.65 6.78 16.02
C THR A 383 -46.94 7.18 15.33
N ASP A 384 -47.09 8.47 15.04
CA ASP A 384 -48.14 9.01 14.15
C ASP A 384 -47.53 9.41 12.80
N TYR A 385 -47.81 8.61 11.75
CA TYR A 385 -47.30 8.87 10.41
C TYR A 385 -48.32 9.64 9.57
N GLN A 386 -47.92 10.85 9.17
CA GLN A 386 -48.72 11.65 8.23
C GLN A 386 -48.02 11.83 6.88
N ARG A 387 -46.69 12.00 6.87
CA ARG A 387 -45.89 12.23 5.65
C ARG A 387 -44.49 11.63 5.76
N TYR A 388 -43.90 11.26 4.61
CA TYR A 388 -42.62 10.55 4.51
C TYR A 388 -41.40 11.34 5.03
N ASN A 389 -41.47 12.67 4.95
CA ASN A 389 -40.42 13.60 5.36
C ASN A 389 -40.67 14.26 6.73
N GLN A 390 -41.79 13.96 7.38
CA GLN A 390 -42.09 14.49 8.69
C GLN A 390 -41.49 13.57 9.76
N PRO A 391 -40.70 14.08 10.71
CA PRO A 391 -40.15 13.26 11.78
C PRO A 391 -41.26 12.67 12.65
N VAL A 392 -41.23 11.35 12.77
CA VAL A 392 -42.10 10.60 13.68
C VAL A 392 -41.37 10.32 14.99
N GLU A 393 -42.13 10.24 16.08
CA GLU A 393 -41.62 9.84 17.39
C GLU A 393 -41.58 8.32 17.49
N MET A 394 -40.41 7.83 17.89
CA MET A 394 -40.14 6.43 18.10
C MET A 394 -39.32 6.31 19.38
N GLU A 395 -39.55 5.27 20.15
CA GLU A 395 -38.84 5.05 21.39
C GLU A 395 -37.78 3.97 21.18
N CYS A 396 -36.52 4.35 21.32
CA CYS A 396 -35.46 3.38 21.46
C CYS A 396 -35.50 2.85 22.88
N ARG A 397 -35.62 1.53 23.04
CA ARG A 397 -35.64 0.89 24.36
C ARG A 397 -34.42 1.19 25.26
N LYS A 398 -33.36 1.82 24.72
CA LYS A 398 -32.14 2.20 25.45
C LYS A 398 -31.94 3.70 25.62
N HIS A 399 -32.16 4.46 24.55
CA HIS A 399 -31.87 5.91 24.52
C HIS A 399 -33.14 6.76 24.63
N GLY A 400 -34.28 6.12 24.92
CA GLY A 400 -35.57 6.77 25.06
C GLY A 400 -36.13 7.29 23.73
N VAL A 401 -37.05 8.25 23.85
CA VAL A 401 -37.78 8.83 22.72
C VAL A 401 -36.84 9.65 21.85
N PHE A 402 -36.84 9.38 20.55
CA PHE A 402 -36.13 10.17 19.56
C PHE A 402 -37.01 10.40 18.34
N ARG A 403 -36.65 11.42 17.56
CA ARG A 403 -37.39 11.82 16.35
C ARG A 403 -36.55 11.54 15.13
N GLN A 404 -37.14 10.87 14.15
CA GLN A 404 -36.49 10.60 12.88
C GLN A 404 -37.53 10.53 11.77
N THR A 405 -37.12 10.88 10.54
CA THR A 405 -38.02 10.76 9.40
C THR A 405 -38.24 9.28 9.04
N PRO A 406 -39.46 8.90 8.64
CA PRO A 406 -39.77 7.56 8.16
C PRO A 406 -38.86 7.10 7.02
N GLN A 407 -38.47 8.02 6.13
CA GLN A 407 -37.48 7.75 5.10
C GLN A 407 -36.17 7.22 5.67
N ALA A 408 -35.56 7.96 6.59
CA ALA A 408 -34.26 7.61 7.16
C ALA A 408 -34.36 6.28 7.93
N HIS A 409 -35.47 6.05 8.61
CA HIS A 409 -35.66 4.82 9.38
C HIS A 409 -35.81 3.57 8.49
N LEU A 410 -36.49 3.68 7.33
CA LEU A 410 -36.56 2.61 6.32
C LEU A 410 -35.22 2.36 5.62
N GLU A 411 -34.34 3.35 5.54
CA GLU A 411 -32.95 3.19 5.07
C GLU A 411 -32.05 2.51 6.14
N ALA A 412 -32.64 1.84 7.12
CA ALA A 412 -31.98 1.18 8.25
C ALA A 412 -31.16 2.10 9.16
N LYS A 413 -31.36 3.43 9.09
CA LYS A 413 -30.75 4.36 10.05
C LYS A 413 -31.54 4.27 11.36
N GLY A 414 -30.94 3.65 12.37
CA GLY A 414 -31.53 3.51 13.70
C GLY A 414 -31.48 4.78 14.54
N CYS A 415 -31.61 4.62 15.86
CA CYS A 415 -31.41 5.70 16.82
C CYS A 415 -30.04 6.40 16.58
N PRO A 416 -30.01 7.74 16.43
CA PRO A 416 -28.79 8.49 16.19
C PRO A 416 -27.71 8.21 17.23
N GLN A 417 -28.09 8.07 18.51
CA GLN A 417 -27.17 7.74 19.59
C GLN A 417 -26.65 6.30 19.52
N CYS A 418 -27.46 5.34 19.06
CA CYS A 418 -26.98 3.99 18.74
C CYS A 418 -26.03 3.97 17.53
N SER A 419 -26.23 4.85 16.55
CA SER A 419 -25.52 4.81 15.25
C SER A 419 -24.27 5.70 15.18
N GLN A 420 -24.17 6.73 16.01
CA GLN A 420 -23.06 7.70 15.99
C GLN A 420 -21.83 7.22 16.73
N SER A 421 -21.93 6.10 17.44
CA SER A 421 -20.85 5.62 18.27
C SER A 421 -20.71 4.13 18.05
N SER A 422 -19.63 3.68 17.40
CA SER A 422 -19.22 2.29 17.55
C SER A 422 -19.07 2.02 19.05
N GLY A 423 -19.40 0.82 19.52
CA GLY A 423 -19.19 0.49 20.94
C GLY A 423 -17.73 0.78 21.34
N GLU A 424 -16.80 0.57 20.39
CA GLU A 424 -15.41 1.01 20.47
C GLU A 424 -15.23 2.53 20.68
N THR A 425 -15.92 3.38 19.91
CA THR A 425 -15.83 4.85 20.07
C THR A 425 -16.33 5.30 21.44
N ARG A 426 -17.37 4.65 21.98
CA ARG A 426 -17.90 4.96 23.31
C ARG A 426 -16.95 4.51 24.42
N VAL A 427 -16.40 3.29 24.32
CA VAL A 427 -15.38 2.77 25.26
C VAL A 427 -14.15 3.67 25.24
N ALA A 428 -13.66 4.02 24.05
CA ALA A 428 -12.53 4.95 23.89
C ALA A 428 -12.81 6.33 24.50
N ALA A 429 -14.01 6.89 24.31
CA ALA A 429 -14.39 8.17 24.90
C ALA A 429 -14.48 8.11 26.44
N TRP A 430 -15.00 7.01 26.98
CA TRP A 430 -15.10 6.77 28.42
C TRP A 430 -13.72 6.60 29.08
N LEU A 431 -12.79 5.90 28.43
CA LEU A 431 -11.41 5.76 28.90
C LEU A 431 -10.67 7.11 28.85
N ARG A 432 -10.85 7.89 27.78
CA ARG A 432 -10.26 9.25 27.67
C ARG A 432 -10.79 10.22 28.72
N SER A 433 -12.10 10.18 29.02
CA SER A 433 -12.69 11.11 30.01
C SER A 433 -12.20 10.86 31.44
N ARG A 434 -11.72 9.64 31.73
CA ARG A 434 -11.11 9.24 33.00
C ARG A 434 -9.58 9.28 32.99
N ASN A 435 -8.99 9.77 31.90
CA ASN A 435 -7.55 9.84 31.71
C ASN A 435 -6.85 8.47 31.86
N ILE A 436 -7.55 7.40 31.45
CA ILE A 436 -7.03 6.03 31.42
C ILE A 436 -6.31 5.83 30.08
N GLU A 437 -5.06 5.38 30.13
CA GLU A 437 -4.28 5.04 28.94
C GLU A 437 -4.73 3.69 28.36
N PHE A 438 -4.88 3.62 27.04
CA PHE A 438 -5.28 2.40 26.34
C PHE A 438 -4.74 2.33 24.92
N GLU A 439 -4.58 1.11 24.43
CA GLU A 439 -4.25 0.79 23.04
C GLU A 439 -5.48 0.23 22.32
N VAL A 440 -5.60 0.50 21.03
CA VAL A 440 -6.71 0.02 20.18
C VAL A 440 -6.24 -1.08 19.24
N GLU A 441 -7.13 -2.02 18.91
CA GLU A 441 -6.85 -3.15 18.00
C GLU A 441 -5.59 -3.95 18.38
N PHE A 442 -5.42 -4.24 19.67
CA PHE A 442 -4.24 -4.92 20.20
C PHE A 442 -4.16 -6.37 19.67
N ARG A 443 -3.04 -6.72 19.03
CA ARG A 443 -2.84 -8.02 18.38
C ARG A 443 -1.80 -8.86 19.11
N VAL A 444 -2.17 -10.09 19.41
CA VAL A 444 -1.32 -11.07 20.10
C VAL A 444 -1.34 -12.42 19.38
N LEU A 445 -0.25 -13.17 19.50
CA LEU A 445 -0.21 -14.55 19.04
C LEU A 445 -0.67 -15.46 20.18
N ILE A 446 -1.80 -16.13 19.96
CA ILE A 446 -2.41 -17.03 20.93
C ILE A 446 -2.08 -18.49 20.55
N PRO A 447 -1.46 -19.28 21.45
CA PRO A 447 -1.32 -20.71 21.27
C PRO A 447 -2.70 -21.38 21.20
N ALA A 448 -2.92 -22.21 20.18
CA ALA A 448 -4.13 -23.00 19.98
C ALA A 448 -3.83 -24.50 20.17
N ALA A 449 -4.88 -25.29 20.37
CA ALA A 449 -4.78 -26.74 20.54
C ALA A 449 -3.98 -27.38 19.38
N GLY A 450 -3.03 -28.26 19.71
CA GLY A 450 -2.17 -28.94 18.74
C GLY A 450 -0.84 -28.24 18.41
N GLY A 451 -0.43 -27.22 19.17
CA GLY A 451 0.88 -26.56 19.01
C GLY A 451 0.93 -25.53 17.87
N GLN A 452 -0.22 -25.13 17.32
CA GLN A 452 -0.35 -24.06 16.33
C GLN A 452 -0.55 -22.71 17.03
N THR A 453 -0.05 -21.61 16.45
CA THR A 453 -0.30 -20.24 16.95
C THR A 453 -1.20 -19.48 15.99
N ARG A 454 -2.18 -18.75 16.52
CA ARG A 454 -3.13 -17.94 15.75
C ARG A 454 -3.15 -16.50 16.23
N TRP A 455 -3.40 -15.55 15.33
CA TRP A 455 -3.57 -14.15 15.70
C TRP A 455 -4.89 -13.95 16.45
N GLY A 456 -4.80 -13.49 17.70
CA GLY A 456 -5.91 -12.93 18.47
C GLY A 456 -5.85 -11.41 18.39
N ARG A 457 -7.00 -10.78 18.15
CA ARG A 457 -7.17 -9.33 18.19
C ARG A 457 -8.15 -9.00 19.30
N PHE A 458 -7.77 -8.09 20.19
CA PHE A 458 -8.61 -7.46 21.20
C PHE A 458 -8.90 -6.01 20.78
N ASP A 459 -10.06 -5.47 21.14
CA ASP A 459 -10.45 -4.12 20.71
C ASP A 459 -9.74 -3.04 21.49
N PHE A 460 -9.56 -3.23 22.80
CA PHE A 460 -8.77 -2.37 23.67
C PHE A 460 -7.86 -3.15 24.60
N TYR A 461 -6.68 -2.61 24.86
CA TYR A 461 -5.79 -3.03 25.94
C TYR A 461 -5.55 -1.86 26.88
N LEU A 462 -5.67 -2.06 28.19
CA LEU A 462 -5.46 -1.05 29.22
C LEU A 462 -4.20 -1.43 30.01
N PRO A 463 -3.02 -0.85 29.68
CA PRO A 463 -1.74 -1.26 30.25
C PRO A 463 -1.68 -1.10 31.78
N ALA A 464 -2.25 -0.03 32.32
CA ALA A 464 -2.23 0.28 33.75
C ALA A 464 -2.98 -0.75 34.62
N PHE A 465 -3.88 -1.54 34.01
CA PHE A 465 -4.75 -2.49 34.71
C PHE A 465 -4.49 -3.94 34.30
N GLY A 466 -3.58 -4.20 33.35
CA GLY A 466 -3.38 -5.55 32.81
C GLY A 466 -4.68 -6.16 32.29
N MET A 467 -5.45 -5.40 31.51
CA MET A 467 -6.81 -5.78 31.13
C MET A 467 -7.09 -5.57 29.64
N PHE A 468 -7.85 -6.49 29.03
CA PHE A 468 -8.41 -6.34 27.69
C PHE A 468 -9.90 -6.02 27.76
N VAL A 469 -10.38 -5.17 26.84
CA VAL A 469 -11.81 -4.91 26.65
C VAL A 469 -12.18 -5.27 25.22
N GLU A 470 -13.12 -6.20 25.05
CA GLU A 470 -13.72 -6.55 23.75
C GLU A 470 -15.13 -5.96 23.64
N VAL A 471 -15.46 -5.41 22.47
CA VAL A 471 -16.78 -4.85 22.17
C VAL A 471 -17.53 -5.86 21.29
N ASP A 472 -18.24 -6.76 21.95
CA ASP A 472 -18.91 -7.87 21.27
C ASP A 472 -20.17 -7.38 20.53
N GLY A 473 -20.19 -7.58 19.21
CA GLY A 473 -21.34 -7.33 18.34
C GLY A 473 -22.43 -8.43 18.43
N PRO A 474 -23.57 -8.27 17.73
CA PRO A 474 -24.69 -9.21 17.80
C PRO A 474 -24.33 -10.67 17.44
N HIS A 475 -23.32 -10.85 16.60
CA HIS A 475 -22.84 -12.14 16.08
C HIS A 475 -22.13 -13.02 17.14
N HIS A 476 -21.70 -12.43 18.26
CA HIS A 476 -21.13 -13.16 19.40
C HIS A 476 -22.20 -13.84 20.27
N PHE A 477 -23.46 -13.38 20.20
CA PHE A 477 -24.54 -13.86 21.08
C PHE A 477 -25.60 -14.71 20.36
N ALA A 478 -25.77 -14.50 19.05
CA ALA A 478 -26.71 -15.25 18.25
C ALA A 478 -26.23 -15.40 16.79
N PRO A 479 -26.66 -16.45 16.07
CA PRO A 479 -26.37 -16.61 14.65
C PRO A 479 -27.05 -15.50 13.83
N VAL A 480 -26.24 -14.63 13.23
CA VAL A 480 -26.72 -13.53 12.37
C VAL A 480 -26.71 -13.98 10.91
N ARG A 481 -27.85 -13.84 10.22
CA ARG A 481 -27.99 -14.20 8.80
C ARG A 481 -27.72 -13.00 7.90
N TYR A 482 -26.85 -13.17 6.91
CA TYR A 482 -26.60 -12.20 5.84
C TYR A 482 -27.35 -12.60 4.56
N ALA A 483 -27.56 -11.63 3.66
CA ALA A 483 -28.26 -11.87 2.40
C ALA A 483 -27.56 -12.96 1.57
N GLY A 484 -28.27 -14.06 1.31
CA GLY A 484 -27.75 -15.24 0.59
C GLY A 484 -27.24 -16.39 1.46
N MET A 485 -27.31 -16.29 2.79
CA MET A 485 -26.81 -17.31 3.73
C MET A 485 -27.92 -18.23 4.27
N SER A 486 -27.67 -19.54 4.27
CA SER A 486 -28.55 -20.55 4.86
C SER A 486 -28.48 -20.54 6.40
N GLU A 487 -29.48 -21.13 7.04
CA GLU A 487 -29.58 -21.17 8.50
C GLU A 487 -28.45 -22.00 9.15
N GLU A 488 -28.08 -23.10 8.51
CA GLU A 488 -26.97 -23.98 8.92
C GLU A 488 -25.59 -23.31 8.76
N GLU A 489 -25.44 -22.40 7.79
CA GLU A 489 -24.22 -21.61 7.64
C GLU A 489 -24.10 -20.56 8.74
N ALA A 490 -25.19 -19.88 9.09
CA ALA A 490 -25.20 -18.91 10.19
C ALA A 490 -24.89 -19.56 11.55
N LEU A 491 -25.37 -20.79 11.79
CA LEU A 491 -25.08 -21.55 13.01
C LEU A 491 -23.58 -21.92 13.11
N ARG A 492 -22.99 -22.43 12.02
CA ARG A 492 -21.56 -22.79 11.96
C ARG A 492 -20.65 -21.58 12.18
N VAL A 493 -20.99 -20.42 11.62
CA VAL A 493 -20.23 -19.18 11.82
C VAL A 493 -20.30 -18.71 13.28
N HIS A 494 -21.46 -18.87 13.93
CA HIS A 494 -21.63 -18.54 15.34
C HIS A 494 -20.81 -19.49 16.24
N GLU A 495 -20.89 -20.81 16.04
CA GLU A 495 -20.09 -21.79 16.79
C GLU A 495 -18.57 -21.55 16.63
N ALA A 496 -18.12 -21.22 15.41
CA ALA A 496 -16.73 -20.87 15.16
C ALA A 496 -16.31 -19.54 15.81
N THR A 497 -17.24 -18.64 16.09
CA THR A 497 -16.99 -17.39 16.81
C THR A 497 -16.84 -17.66 18.31
N VAL A 498 -17.76 -18.43 18.90
CA VAL A 498 -17.67 -18.86 20.32
C VAL A 498 -16.36 -19.60 20.62
N ARG A 499 -15.97 -20.57 19.78
CA ARG A 499 -14.67 -21.28 19.95
C ARG A 499 -13.45 -20.36 19.82
N ARG A 500 -13.55 -19.26 19.08
CA ARG A 500 -12.45 -18.29 18.96
C ARG A 500 -12.35 -17.46 20.24
N ASP A 501 -13.48 -17.07 20.80
CA ASP A 501 -13.58 -16.30 22.04
C ASP A 501 -13.07 -17.09 23.25
N GLU A 502 -13.47 -18.36 23.41
CA GLU A 502 -13.00 -19.23 24.50
C GLU A 502 -11.47 -19.35 24.57
N VAL A 503 -10.81 -19.49 23.41
CA VAL A 503 -9.35 -19.62 23.35
C VAL A 503 -8.66 -18.25 23.57
N LYS A 504 -9.32 -17.12 23.27
CA LYS A 504 -8.80 -15.79 23.63
C LYS A 504 -8.87 -15.56 25.14
N ASP A 505 -10.02 -15.87 25.72
CA ASP A 505 -10.29 -15.68 27.14
C ASP A 505 -9.37 -16.58 27.98
N GLY A 506 -9.20 -17.85 27.57
CA GLY A 506 -8.26 -18.78 28.21
C GLY A 506 -6.80 -18.34 28.13
N TRP A 507 -6.38 -17.75 27.01
CA TRP A 507 -5.02 -17.21 26.86
C TRP A 507 -4.77 -16.00 27.77
N ALA A 508 -5.69 -15.04 27.76
CA ALA A 508 -5.57 -13.84 28.58
C ALA A 508 -5.48 -14.21 30.07
N ALA A 509 -6.33 -15.14 30.53
CA ALA A 509 -6.27 -15.66 31.90
C ALA A 509 -4.94 -16.34 32.23
N SER A 510 -4.37 -17.13 31.30
CA SER A 510 -3.07 -17.79 31.49
C SER A 510 -1.89 -16.82 31.61
N CYS A 511 -2.01 -15.64 31.01
CA CYS A 511 -1.02 -14.57 31.05
C CYS A 511 -1.26 -13.56 32.18
N GLY A 512 -2.24 -13.80 33.05
CA GLY A 512 -2.58 -12.92 34.16
C GLY A 512 -3.33 -11.65 33.77
N PHE A 513 -3.88 -11.59 32.54
CA PHE A 513 -4.71 -10.48 32.08
C PHE A 513 -6.20 -10.77 32.34
N SER A 514 -6.94 -9.76 32.77
CA SER A 514 -8.41 -9.83 32.82
C SER A 514 -9.01 -9.48 31.45
N VAL A 515 -10.12 -10.11 31.08
CA VAL A 515 -10.87 -9.79 29.85
C VAL A 515 -12.28 -9.36 30.22
N VAL A 516 -12.69 -8.20 29.72
CA VAL A 516 -14.03 -7.65 29.92
C VAL A 516 -14.73 -7.58 28.57
N ARG A 517 -15.86 -8.28 28.44
CA ARG A 517 -16.70 -8.25 27.24
C ARG A 517 -17.81 -7.24 27.43
N VAL A 518 -17.72 -6.14 26.70
CA VAL A 518 -18.75 -5.08 26.67
C VAL A 518 -19.68 -5.35 25.51
N ARG A 519 -20.92 -5.74 25.84
CA ARG A 519 -21.94 -5.94 24.81
C ARG A 519 -22.23 -4.65 24.07
N TRP A 520 -22.33 -4.72 22.73
CA TRP A 520 -22.74 -3.60 21.88
C TRP A 520 -24.08 -2.97 22.30
N ASP A 521 -24.91 -3.73 23.01
CA ASP A 521 -26.25 -3.34 23.41
C ASP A 521 -26.45 -2.90 24.86
N HIS A 522 -25.44 -3.00 25.74
CA HIS A 522 -25.54 -2.59 27.15
C HIS A 522 -25.04 -1.16 27.41
N ASP A 523 -25.37 -0.62 28.59
CA ASP A 523 -24.75 0.60 29.09
C ASP A 523 -23.29 0.32 29.43
N ILE A 524 -22.41 1.12 28.83
CA ILE A 524 -20.95 0.98 28.98
C ILE A 524 -20.54 1.44 30.37
N GLU A 525 -21.23 2.43 30.94
CA GLU A 525 -20.93 2.87 32.29
C GLU A 525 -21.25 1.79 33.30
N GLU A 526 -22.39 1.12 33.18
CA GLU A 526 -22.76 0.00 34.06
C GLU A 526 -21.84 -1.22 33.86
N SER A 527 -21.48 -1.53 32.60
CA SER A 527 -20.57 -2.65 32.27
C SER A 527 -19.12 -2.42 32.73
N LEU A 528 -18.68 -1.16 32.81
CA LEU A 528 -17.33 -0.78 33.22
C LEU A 528 -17.23 -0.32 34.70
N GLN A 529 -18.33 0.08 35.34
CA GLN A 529 -18.37 0.42 36.78
C GLN A 529 -18.34 -0.80 37.70
N GLN A 530 -18.73 -1.98 37.20
CA GLN A 530 -18.55 -3.24 37.93
C GLN A 530 -17.08 -3.70 37.96
N LEU A 531 -16.18 -3.03 37.25
CA LEU A 531 -14.76 -3.30 37.27
C LEU A 531 -14.14 -2.65 38.51
N SER A 532 -13.62 -3.46 39.43
CA SER A 532 -12.69 -2.98 40.44
C SER A 532 -11.44 -2.49 39.71
N LEU A 533 -11.37 -1.19 39.41
CA LEU A 533 -10.20 -0.52 38.86
C LEU A 533 -9.17 -0.28 39.96
N ASP A 534 -8.83 -1.35 40.70
CA ASP A 534 -7.72 -1.31 41.63
C ASP A 534 -6.44 -1.36 40.79
N PRO A 535 -5.59 -0.32 40.85
CA PRO A 535 -4.30 -0.34 40.16
C PRO A 535 -3.52 -1.58 40.60
N MET A 536 -2.80 -2.23 39.69
CA MET A 536 -1.81 -3.22 40.12
C MET A 536 -0.82 -2.50 41.03
N VAL A 537 -0.96 -2.72 42.35
CA VAL A 537 0.03 -2.30 43.33
C VAL A 537 1.32 -2.99 42.89
N SER A 538 2.30 -2.18 42.51
CA SER A 538 3.66 -2.65 42.34
C SER A 538 4.03 -3.41 43.60
N ALA A 539 4.19 -4.73 43.47
CA ALA A 539 4.83 -5.55 44.49
C ALA A 539 6.30 -5.11 44.55
N GLY A 540 6.54 -3.97 45.20
CA GLY A 540 7.84 -3.52 45.62
C GLY A 540 8.31 -4.40 46.77
N GLN A 541 9.43 -5.06 46.54
CA GLN A 541 10.49 -5.30 47.51
C GLN A 541 10.07 -5.75 48.93
N SER A 542 10.34 -7.01 49.25
CA SER A 542 10.84 -7.35 50.58
C SER A 542 11.81 -8.53 50.53
N HIS A 543 13.05 -8.19 50.90
CA HIS A 543 14.22 -8.99 51.28
C HIS A 543 15.02 -9.76 50.23
#